data_AF-E2A7U1-F1
#
_entry.id   AF-E2A7U1-F1
#
_cell.length_a   1.000
_cell.length_b   1.000
_cell.length_c   1.000
_cell.angle_alpha   90.00
_cell.angle_beta   90.00
_cell.angle_gamma   90.00
#
_symmetry.space_group_name_H-M   'P 1'
#
loop_
_entity.id
_entity.type
_entity.pdbx_description
1 polymer ?
#
loop_
_entity_poly.entity_id
_entity_poly.type
_entity_poly.pdbx_seq_one_letter_code
_entity_poly.pdbx_strand_id
1 'polypeptide(L)'
;MAYNIVEFEDGLQIVPSEWLTENNKECKWPSYTSQIKINKAIMKRIFPSDDWQLYKIIRIFGSSDTYDKAIDKLKLAEQISDIDGDDGNDLKKSRYQ
;
A
#
# COMPACT_ATOMS: atom_id res chain seq x y z
N MET A 1 10.16 -5.49 -11.26
CA MET A 1 8.92 -4.71 -11.09
C MET A 1 8.10 -5.35 -9.99
N ALA A 2 7.78 -4.59 -8.94
CA ALA A 2 7.06 -5.07 -7.78
C ALA A 2 5.81 -4.22 -7.52
N TYR A 3 4.93 -4.73 -6.68
CA TYR A 3 3.76 -4.07 -6.12
C TYR A 3 4.07 -3.69 -4.69
N ASN A 4 3.81 -2.44 -4.33
CA ASN A 4 4.02 -1.90 -3.01
C ASN A 4 2.66 -1.69 -2.33
N ILE A 5 2.58 -2.07 -1.08
CA ILE A 5 1.42 -1.87 -0.22
C ILE A 5 1.69 -0.56 0.51
N VAL A 6 0.89 0.44 0.19
CA VAL A 6 1.02 1.81 0.66
C VAL A 6 -0.26 2.22 1.34
N GLU A 7 -0.12 2.98 2.41
CA GLU A 7 -1.22 3.56 3.16
C GLU A 7 -1.34 5.02 2.82
N PHE A 8 -2.54 5.41 2.41
CA PHE A 8 -2.96 6.77 2.18
C PHE A 8 -3.94 7.19 3.28
N GLU A 9 -4.31 8.47 3.29
CA GLU A 9 -5.36 8.97 4.19
C GLU A 9 -6.73 8.30 3.96
N ASP A 10 -6.95 7.74 2.77
CA ASP A 10 -8.17 7.00 2.41
C ASP A 10 -8.10 5.50 2.82
N GLY A 11 -6.92 5.02 3.21
CA GLY A 11 -6.67 3.63 3.59
C GLY A 11 -5.53 2.96 2.81
N LEU A 12 -5.46 1.63 2.91
CA LEU A 12 -4.41 0.84 2.27
C LEU A 12 -4.73 0.52 0.81
N GLN A 13 -3.72 0.66 -0.05
CA GLN A 13 -3.81 0.40 -1.48
C GLN A 13 -2.53 -0.24 -2.02
N ILE A 14 -2.67 -0.92 -3.17
CA ILE A 14 -1.55 -1.56 -3.87
C ILE A 14 -1.16 -0.70 -5.07
N VAL A 15 0.09 -0.25 -5.11
CA VAL A 15 0.66 0.51 -6.23
C VAL A 15 1.85 -0.23 -6.85
N PRO A 16 2.00 -0.23 -8.18
CA PRO A 16 3.27 -0.61 -8.81
C PRO A 16 4.43 0.25 -8.31
N SER A 17 5.65 -0.30 -8.28
CA SER A 17 6.88 0.47 -8.01
C SER A 17 7.05 1.68 -8.91
N GLU A 18 6.56 1.60 -10.15
CA GLU A 18 6.68 2.71 -11.12
C GLU A 18 5.79 3.91 -10.78
N TRP A 19 4.83 3.76 -9.87
CA TRP A 19 3.95 4.86 -9.45
C TRP A 19 4.55 5.63 -8.27
N LEU A 20 5.52 5.04 -7.58
CA LEU A 20 6.21 5.68 -6.47
C LEU A 20 7.17 6.73 -7.00
N THR A 21 7.28 7.86 -6.29
CA THR A 21 8.35 8.82 -6.55
C THR A 21 9.69 8.26 -6.07
N GLU A 22 10.80 8.83 -6.54
CA GLU A 22 12.16 8.41 -6.11
C GLU A 22 12.34 8.44 -4.59
N ASN A 23 11.59 9.31 -3.91
CA ASN A 23 11.64 9.46 -2.46
C ASN A 23 10.73 8.46 -1.71
N ASN A 24 9.89 7.68 -2.40
CA ASN A 24 8.91 6.75 -1.81
C ASN A 24 7.98 7.42 -0.76
N LYS A 25 7.82 8.74 -0.83
CA LYS A 25 6.95 9.53 0.07
C LYS A 25 5.62 9.89 -0.58
N GLU A 26 5.57 9.81 -1.89
CA GLU A 26 4.42 10.18 -2.70
C GLU A 26 4.26 9.13 -3.80
N CYS A 27 3.04 8.95 -4.26
CA CYS A 27 2.74 8.13 -5.42
C CYS A 27 1.89 8.93 -6.40
N LYS A 28 2.04 8.64 -7.69
CA LYS A 28 1.09 9.08 -8.71
C LYS A 28 -0.06 8.09 -8.75
N TRP A 29 -1.27 8.58 -8.51
CA TRP A 29 -2.50 7.80 -8.57
C TRP A 29 -3.41 8.33 -9.67
N PRO A 30 -4.05 7.45 -10.46
CA PRO A 30 -4.93 7.89 -11.53
C PRO A 30 -6.24 8.46 -10.97
N SER A 31 -6.63 9.65 -11.43
CA SER A 31 -7.92 10.30 -11.08
C SER A 31 -9.13 9.67 -11.77
N TYR A 32 -9.11 8.34 -12.00
CA TYR A 32 -10.24 7.64 -12.61
C TYR A 32 -11.37 7.46 -11.59
N THR A 33 -12.59 7.84 -11.96
CA THR A 33 -13.80 7.59 -11.15
C THR A 33 -14.20 6.10 -11.10
N SER A 34 -13.66 5.28 -11.99
CA SER A 34 -14.01 3.85 -12.07
C SER A 34 -12.94 2.96 -11.45
N GLN A 35 -13.27 2.27 -10.36
CA GLN A 35 -12.39 1.28 -9.73
C GLN A 35 -11.86 0.22 -10.72
N ILE A 36 -12.68 -0.17 -11.69
CA ILE A 36 -12.28 -1.13 -12.73
C ILE A 36 -11.09 -0.60 -13.55
N LYS A 37 -11.06 0.70 -13.87
CA LYS A 37 -9.94 1.31 -14.61
C LYS A 37 -8.68 1.37 -13.76
N ILE A 38 -8.83 1.71 -12.47
CA ILE A 38 -7.72 1.71 -11.50
C ILE A 38 -7.11 0.31 -11.40
N ASN A 39 -7.94 -0.71 -11.13
CA ASN A 39 -7.48 -2.10 -11.02
C ASN A 39 -6.81 -2.57 -12.31
N LYS A 40 -7.36 -2.20 -13.48
CA LYS A 40 -6.75 -2.49 -14.77
C LYS A 40 -5.40 -1.78 -14.95
N ALA A 41 -5.26 -0.54 -14.48
CA ALA A 41 -4.01 0.20 -14.53
C ALA A 41 -2.94 -0.42 -13.63
N ILE A 42 -3.31 -0.87 -12.42
CA ILE A 42 -2.43 -1.60 -11.50
C ILE A 42 -2.01 -2.95 -12.10
N MET A 43 -2.98 -3.74 -12.59
CA MET A 43 -2.73 -5.03 -13.23
C MET A 43 -1.82 -4.89 -14.45
N LYS A 44 -2.05 -3.87 -15.28
CA LYS A 44 -1.23 -3.58 -16.47
C LYS A 44 0.07 -2.83 -16.14
N ARG A 45 0.27 -2.38 -14.91
CA ARG A 45 1.39 -1.52 -14.48
C ARG A 45 1.58 -0.35 -15.45
N ILE A 46 0.48 0.34 -15.75
CA ILE A 46 0.51 1.50 -16.65
C ILE A 46 1.44 2.55 -16.04
N PHE A 47 2.36 3.09 -16.83
CA PHE A 47 3.22 4.17 -16.34
C PHE A 47 2.39 5.42 -16.01
N PRO A 48 2.71 6.10 -14.91
CA PRO A 48 1.96 7.27 -14.53
C PRO A 48 2.15 8.40 -15.54
N SER A 49 1.03 8.98 -15.99
CA SER A 49 1.02 10.15 -16.87
C SER A 49 1.12 11.45 -16.05
N ASP A 50 1.39 12.57 -16.70
CA ASP A 50 1.36 13.90 -16.06
C ASP A 50 -0.04 14.30 -15.57
N ASP A 51 -1.10 13.71 -16.13
CA ASP A 51 -2.49 13.89 -15.67
C ASP A 51 -2.78 13.20 -14.33
N TRP A 52 -1.89 12.34 -13.82
CA TRP A 52 -2.12 11.62 -12.58
C TRP A 52 -1.79 12.49 -11.38
N GLN A 53 -2.62 12.38 -10.35
CA GLN A 53 -2.51 13.20 -9.17
C GLN A 53 -1.54 12.57 -8.18
N LEU A 54 -0.74 13.41 -7.52
CA LEU A 54 0.19 12.95 -6.49
C LEU A 54 -0.56 12.82 -5.17
N TYR A 55 -0.45 11.64 -4.57
CA TYR A 55 -0.95 11.32 -3.25
C TYR A 55 0.20 11.06 -2.30
N LYS A 56 0.10 11.66 -1.11
CA LYS A 56 1.10 11.49 -0.07
C LYS A 56 0.94 10.13 0.59
N ILE A 57 2.02 9.38 0.64
CA ILE A 57 2.06 8.08 1.32
C ILE A 57 2.30 8.34 2.81
N ILE A 58 1.41 7.81 3.65
CA ILE A 58 1.56 7.82 5.10
C ILE A 58 2.64 6.81 5.48
N ARG A 59 2.47 5.56 5.01
CA ARG A 59 3.36 4.46 5.34
C ARG A 59 3.42 3.41 4.23
N ILE A 60 4.54 2.73 4.11
CA ILE A 60 4.71 1.59 3.20
C ILE A 60 4.86 0.34 4.06
N PHE A 61 3.96 -0.63 3.88
CA PHE A 61 3.96 -1.89 4.61
C PHE A 61 4.91 -2.91 3.99
N GLY A 62 5.12 -2.83 2.68
CA GLY A 62 6.14 -3.61 2.00
C GLY A 62 5.90 -3.74 0.51
N SER A 63 6.74 -4.54 -0.14
CA SER A 63 6.68 -4.82 -1.57
C SER A 63 6.51 -6.32 -1.86
N SER A 64 5.97 -6.65 -3.03
CA SER A 64 5.67 -8.00 -3.51
C SER A 64 5.81 -8.11 -5.02
N ASP A 65 6.32 -9.21 -5.55
CA ASP A 65 6.51 -9.38 -7.00
C ASP A 65 5.21 -9.66 -7.76
N THR A 66 4.20 -10.19 -7.07
CA THR A 66 2.90 -10.56 -7.64
C THR A 66 1.76 -9.84 -6.95
N TYR A 67 0.70 -9.55 -7.71
CA TYR A 67 -0.49 -8.87 -7.19
C TYR A 67 -1.17 -9.67 -6.08
N ASP A 68 -1.23 -10.99 -6.23
CA ASP A 68 -1.83 -11.89 -5.25
C ASP A 68 -1.14 -11.81 -3.86
N LYS A 69 0.20 -11.86 -3.85
CA LYS A 69 0.99 -11.65 -2.63
C LYS A 69 0.81 -10.23 -2.06
N ALA A 70 0.65 -9.23 -2.92
CA ALA A 70 0.39 -7.87 -2.48
C ALA A 70 -0.98 -7.74 -1.79
N ILE A 71 -2.00 -8.45 -2.28
CA ILE A 71 -3.34 -8.52 -1.66
C ILE A 71 -3.28 -9.19 -0.29
N ASP A 72 -2.54 -10.30 -0.16
CA ASP A 72 -2.38 -10.97 1.13
C ASP A 72 -1.72 -10.04 2.17
N LYS A 73 -0.64 -9.36 1.76
CA LYS A 73 0.01 -8.35 2.60
C LYS A 73 -0.87 -7.14 2.91
N LEU A 74 -1.69 -6.69 1.96
CA LEU A 74 -2.62 -5.59 2.18
C LEU A 74 -3.66 -5.96 3.24
N LYS A 75 -4.25 -7.17 3.15
CA LYS A 75 -5.20 -7.65 4.16
C LYS A 75 -4.56 -7.77 5.54
N LEU A 76 -3.33 -8.30 5.60
CA LEU A 76 -2.56 -8.35 6.84
C LEU A 76 -2.32 -6.95 7.40
N ALA A 77 -1.94 -6.00 6.54
CA ALA A 77 -1.69 -4.63 6.94
C ALA A 77 -2.97 -3.92 7.44
N GLU A 78 -4.11 -4.11 6.79
CA GLU A 78 -5.43 -3.62 7.25
C GLU A 78 -5.78 -4.17 8.63
N GLN A 79 -5.53 -5.46 8.87
CA GLN A 79 -5.74 -6.08 10.19
C GLN A 79 -4.82 -5.51 11.26
N ILE A 80 -3.54 -5.28 10.93
CA ILE A 80 -2.56 -4.74 11.86
C ILE A 80 -2.87 -3.26 12.18
N SER A 81 -3.26 -2.46 11.19
CA SER A 81 -3.60 -1.04 11.39
C SER A 81 -4.83 -0.85 12.26
N ASP A 82 -5.80 -1.75 12.17
CA ASP A 82 -7.01 -1.73 13.00
C ASP A 82 -6.69 -2.09 14.47
N ILE A 83 -5.75 -3.02 14.68
CA ILE A 83 -5.35 -3.50 16.01
C ILE A 83 -4.43 -2.51 16.75
N ASP A 84 -3.59 -1.75 16.05
CA ASP A 84 -2.66 -0.77 16.68
C ASP A 84 -3.40 0.43 17.31
N GLY A 85 -4.73 0.51 17.14
CA GLY A 85 -5.59 1.57 17.67
C GLY A 85 -6.06 1.40 19.13
N ASP A 86 -5.90 0.25 19.78
CA ASP A 86 -6.58 -0.02 21.07
C ASP A 86 -5.73 -0.53 22.26
N ASP A 87 -4.49 -1.01 22.13
CA ASP A 87 -3.80 -1.55 23.33
C ASP A 87 -2.35 -1.10 23.46
N GLY A 88 -2.15 -0.09 24.30
CA GLY A 88 -0.95 -0.08 25.12
C GLY A 88 -0.99 -1.29 26.05
N ASN A 89 0.19 -1.90 26.28
CA ASN A 89 0.44 -3.19 26.95
C ASN A 89 0.33 -4.36 25.94
N ASP A 90 1.21 -5.36 25.82
CA ASP A 90 2.18 -5.94 26.73
C ASP A 90 3.49 -6.32 26.02
N LEU A 91 4.49 -5.46 26.18
CA LEU A 91 5.88 -5.90 26.22
C LEU A 91 6.09 -6.72 27.51
N LYS A 92 5.73 -8.01 27.55
CA LYS A 92 6.44 -8.96 28.44
C LYS A 92 6.66 -10.31 27.77
N LYS A 93 7.79 -10.36 27.08
CA LYS A 93 8.67 -11.53 27.10
C LYS A 93 8.76 -12.07 28.53
N SER A 94 8.41 -13.33 28.73
CA SER A 94 9.14 -14.18 29.67
C SER A 94 9.04 -15.63 29.22
N ARG A 95 10.01 -16.00 28.39
CA ARG A 95 10.58 -17.35 28.41
C ARG A 95 11.26 -17.50 29.76
N TYR A 96 10.90 -18.50 30.56
CA TYR A 96 11.80 -19.47 31.20
C TYR A 96 11.09 -20.20 32.35
N GLN A 97 11.20 -21.54 32.29
CA GLN A 97 11.01 -22.58 33.31
C GLN A 97 9.61 -23.05 33.68
#